data_AF-A0A1V8U2E7-F1
#
_entry.id   AF-A0A1V8U2E7-F1
#
_cell.length_a   1.000
_cell.length_b   1.000
_cell.length_c   1.000
_cell.angle_alpha   90.00
_cell.angle_beta   90.00
_cell.angle_gamma   90.00
#
_symmetry.space_group_name_H-M   'P 1'
#
loop_
_entity.id
_entity.type
_entity.pdbx_description
1 polymer ?
#
loop_
_entity_poly.entity_id
_entity_poly.type
_entity_poly.pdbx_seq_one_letter_code
_entity_poly.pdbx_strand_id
1 'polypeptide(L)'
;MSEENKLSVLVVGGGGVGTIVAVNLEAVVDQVPAIGLGKPGFDTVVCCTKNIPDSTPSIEELIRPAVTPGYTTVVLIQNGLNIELPLVAQFRQNVILSGVSFMGSHEPEPGVIEHDFEDKLVVGAFRNPGTSAALSNARARDFVGHYSAGGKTVCEYTADANRSRWEKLVYNATMNPICAIL
;
A
#
# COMPACT_ATOMS: atom_id res chain seq x y z
N MET A 1 27.72 -12.43 8.58
CA MET A 1 26.37 -12.23 8.00
C MET A 1 25.54 -11.60 9.09
N SER A 2 25.35 -10.28 9.03
CA SER A 2 24.45 -9.57 9.95
C SER A 2 23.05 -10.13 9.76
N GLU A 3 22.33 -10.40 10.85
CA GLU A 3 20.90 -10.70 10.81
C GLU A 3 20.20 -9.58 10.03
N GLU A 4 19.78 -9.84 8.79
CA GLU A 4 18.92 -8.94 8.05
C GLU A 4 17.59 -8.89 8.80
N ASN A 5 17.31 -7.73 9.39
CA ASN A 5 16.12 -7.52 10.20
C ASN A 5 14.90 -7.57 9.28
N LYS A 6 14.20 -8.70 9.23
CA LYS A 6 12.98 -8.88 8.42
C LYS A 6 11.93 -7.85 8.83
N LEU A 7 11.44 -7.10 7.85
CA LEU A 7 10.34 -6.16 8.06
C LEU A 7 9.04 -6.89 8.42
N SER A 8 8.31 -6.31 9.37
CA SER A 8 6.96 -6.69 9.73
C SER A 8 5.95 -5.86 8.92
N VAL A 9 5.19 -6.55 8.07
CA VAL A 9 4.20 -5.94 7.19
C VAL A 9 2.81 -6.45 7.56
N LEU A 10 1.85 -5.53 7.71
CA LEU A 10 0.42 -5.86 7.79
C LEU A 10 -0.27 -5.41 6.49
N VAL A 11 -0.95 -6.32 5.81
CA VAL A 11 -1.80 -6.00 4.66
C VAL A 11 -3.26 -5.96 5.13
N VAL A 12 -3.97 -4.87 4.83
CA VAL A 12 -5.36 -4.62 5.24
C VAL A 12 -6.25 -4.59 4.00
N GLY A 13 -7.13 -5.59 3.88
CA GLY A 13 -8.03 -5.80 2.74
C GLY A 13 -7.58 -6.97 1.87
N GLY A 14 -8.34 -8.07 1.87
CA GLY A 14 -7.98 -9.34 1.23
C GLY A 14 -8.59 -9.58 -0.17
N GLY A 15 -9.00 -8.52 -0.87
CA GLY A 15 -9.43 -8.64 -2.27
C GLY A 15 -8.23 -8.80 -3.21
N GLY A 16 -8.47 -8.89 -4.53
CA GLY A 16 -7.43 -9.18 -5.53
C GLY A 16 -6.12 -8.40 -5.37
N VAL A 17 -6.19 -7.06 -5.28
CA VAL A 17 -5.01 -6.20 -5.05
C VAL A 17 -4.27 -6.56 -3.75
N GLY A 18 -5.00 -6.75 -2.65
CA GLY A 18 -4.39 -7.06 -1.37
C GLY A 18 -3.70 -8.42 -1.34
N THR A 19 -4.28 -9.41 -2.00
CA THR A 19 -3.69 -10.75 -2.14
C THR A 19 -2.41 -10.71 -2.98
N ILE A 20 -2.40 -9.99 -4.11
CA ILE A 20 -1.20 -9.88 -4.95
C ILE A 20 -0.11 -9.07 -4.23
N VAL A 21 -0.48 -8.00 -3.53
CA VAL A 21 0.43 -7.24 -2.65
C VAL A 21 1.04 -8.14 -1.58
N ALA A 22 0.24 -9.00 -0.95
CA ALA A 22 0.73 -9.95 0.03
C ALA A 22 1.73 -10.93 -0.59
N VAL A 23 1.45 -11.47 -1.78
CA VAL A 23 2.37 -12.36 -2.52
C VAL A 23 3.70 -11.67 -2.87
N ASN A 24 3.67 -10.40 -3.27
CA ASN A 24 4.90 -9.67 -3.60
C ASN A 24 5.73 -9.29 -2.36
N LEU A 25 5.09 -9.07 -1.20
CA LEU A 25 5.74 -8.69 0.05
C LEU A 25 6.12 -9.89 0.93
N GLU A 26 5.48 -11.03 0.72
CA GLU A 26 5.93 -12.31 1.23
C GLU A 26 7.18 -12.71 0.44
N ALA A 27 8.36 -12.38 0.99
CA ALA A 27 9.58 -12.98 0.49
C ALA A 27 9.39 -14.51 0.49
N VAL A 28 9.56 -15.17 -0.66
CA VAL A 28 9.62 -16.64 -0.73
C VAL A 28 10.81 -17.05 0.12
N VAL A 29 10.54 -17.48 1.35
CA VAL A 29 11.54 -17.99 2.28
C VAL A 29 11.33 -19.49 2.42
N ASP A 30 12.39 -20.26 2.24
CA ASP A 30 12.36 -21.73 2.32
C ASP A 30 12.00 -22.26 3.72
N GLN A 31 11.87 -21.39 4.72
CA GLN A 31 11.44 -21.73 6.07
C GLN A 31 10.61 -20.61 6.73
N VAL A 32 9.55 -21.02 7.44
CA VAL A 32 8.73 -20.16 8.30
C VAL A 32 9.54 -19.76 9.54
N PRO A 33 9.86 -18.47 9.74
CA PRO A 33 10.62 -18.03 10.90
C PRO A 33 9.76 -18.11 12.18
N ALA A 34 10.36 -18.52 13.30
CA ALA A 34 9.71 -18.48 14.60
C ALA A 34 9.40 -17.04 15.03
N ILE A 35 8.17 -16.77 15.45
CA ILE A 35 7.75 -15.46 15.97
C ILE A 35 7.99 -15.43 17.49
N GLY A 36 8.89 -14.55 17.94
CA GLY A 36 9.04 -14.21 19.35
C GLY A 36 8.00 -13.20 19.81
N LEU A 37 7.46 -13.40 21.02
CA LEU A 37 6.64 -12.43 21.76
C LEU A 37 7.50 -11.19 22.08
N GLY A 38 7.08 -9.99 21.60
CA GLY A 38 7.72 -8.72 21.97
C GLY A 38 8.02 -7.71 20.84
N LYS A 39 7.46 -7.85 19.64
CA LYS A 39 7.72 -6.87 18.55
C LYS A 39 6.98 -5.54 18.77
N PRO A 40 7.63 -4.37 18.55
CA PRO A 40 7.13 -3.02 18.89
C PRO A 40 6.01 -2.45 17.97
N GLY A 41 5.31 -3.30 17.21
CA GLY A 41 4.33 -2.90 16.19
C GLY A 41 4.79 -3.24 14.77
N PHE A 42 3.99 -2.91 13.76
CA PHE A 42 4.32 -3.17 12.35
C PHE A 42 5.22 -2.07 11.80
N ASP A 43 6.26 -2.45 11.04
CA ASP A 43 7.10 -1.51 10.29
C ASP A 43 6.29 -0.82 9.19
N THR A 44 5.45 -1.60 8.51
CA THR A 44 4.60 -1.13 7.41
C THR A 44 3.18 -1.65 7.53
N VAL A 45 2.20 -0.78 7.35
CA VAL A 45 0.79 -1.14 7.17
C VAL A 45 0.37 -0.75 5.75
N VAL A 46 -0.08 -1.72 4.96
CA VAL A 46 -0.49 -1.54 3.56
C VAL A 46 -2.00 -1.66 3.45
N CYS A 47 -2.65 -0.58 3.02
CA CYS A 47 -4.09 -0.48 2.87
C CYS A 47 -4.50 -0.80 1.42
N CYS A 48 -5.23 -1.90 1.26
CA CYS A 48 -5.74 -2.42 -0.02
C CYS A 48 -7.27 -2.60 -0.02
N THR A 49 -7.99 -2.14 1.00
CA THR A 49 -9.46 -2.16 1.04
C THR A 49 -10.05 -1.29 -0.08
N LYS A 50 -11.32 -1.49 -0.42
CA LYS A 50 -12.02 -0.53 -1.28
C LYS A 50 -12.19 0.79 -0.53
N ASN A 51 -11.82 1.89 -1.17
CA ASN A 51 -12.08 3.23 -0.66
C ASN A 51 -13.50 3.66 -1.04
N ILE A 52 -14.45 3.38 -0.15
CA ILE A 52 -15.87 3.70 -0.35
C ILE A 52 -16.20 4.89 0.58
N PRO A 53 -16.75 6.00 0.02
CA PRO A 53 -17.24 7.11 0.85
C PRO A 53 -18.24 6.61 1.89
N ASP A 54 -18.19 7.18 3.10
CA ASP A 54 -19.10 6.88 4.21
C ASP A 54 -19.09 5.42 4.71
N SER A 55 -18.11 4.62 4.30
CA SER A 55 -17.88 3.29 4.88
C SER A 55 -17.43 3.41 6.34
N THR A 56 -18.07 2.64 7.22
CA THR A 56 -17.69 2.55 8.64
C THR A 56 -17.18 1.13 8.99
N PRO A 57 -16.08 1.01 9.74
CA PRO A 57 -15.17 2.09 10.16
C PRO A 57 -14.42 2.71 8.96
N SER A 58 -13.96 3.95 9.12
CA SER A 58 -13.07 4.56 8.12
C SER A 58 -11.70 3.86 8.12
N ILE A 59 -10.89 4.05 7.08
CA ILE A 59 -9.61 3.36 6.99
C ILE A 59 -8.65 3.76 8.12
N GLU A 60 -8.63 5.05 8.51
CA GLU A 60 -7.82 5.55 9.60
C GLU A 60 -8.30 5.04 10.98
N GLU A 61 -9.58 4.76 11.15
CA GLU A 61 -10.11 4.10 12.34
C GLU A 61 -9.71 2.62 12.37
N LEU A 62 -9.89 1.93 11.23
CA LEU A 62 -9.61 0.50 11.07
C LEU A 62 -8.15 0.16 11.38
N ILE A 63 -7.20 0.96 10.87
CA ILE A 63 -5.77 0.65 11.01
C ILE A 63 -5.14 1.21 12.29
N ARG A 64 -5.83 2.10 13.02
CA ARG A 64 -5.28 2.78 14.21
C ARG A 64 -4.60 1.83 15.21
N PRO A 65 -5.15 0.65 15.55
CA PRO A 65 -4.50 -0.26 16.50
C PRO A 65 -3.15 -0.81 16.02
N ALA A 66 -2.87 -0.76 14.72
CA ALA A 66 -1.66 -1.30 14.09
C ALA A 66 -0.61 -0.22 13.76
N VAL A 67 -0.90 1.07 13.99
CA VAL A 67 0.00 2.18 13.65
C VAL A 67 0.70 2.70 14.91
N THR A 68 2.00 2.45 15.01
CA THR A 68 2.86 3.02 16.06
C THR A 68 3.30 4.43 15.66
N PRO A 69 2.97 5.48 16.45
CA PRO A 69 3.34 6.86 16.12
C PRO A 69 4.84 7.07 15.90
N GLY A 70 5.22 7.75 14.82
CA GLY A 70 6.63 8.02 14.51
C GLY A 70 7.44 6.83 13.99
N TYR A 71 6.84 5.64 13.95
CA TYR A 71 7.52 4.39 13.57
C TYR A 71 6.93 3.77 12.31
N THR A 72 5.64 3.42 12.35
CA THR A 72 4.98 2.70 11.26
C THR A 72 4.88 3.56 10.01
N THR A 73 5.20 2.98 8.85
CA THR A 73 4.91 3.57 7.54
C THR A 73 3.54 3.07 7.06
N VAL A 74 2.66 3.98 6.65
CA VAL A 74 1.34 3.62 6.10
C VAL A 74 1.39 3.76 4.58
N VAL A 75 0.97 2.74 3.84
CA VAL A 75 0.98 2.71 2.38
C VAL A 75 -0.45 2.53 1.86
N LEU A 76 -0.91 3.43 1.00
CA LEU A 76 -2.26 3.38 0.42
C LEU A 76 -2.19 2.89 -1.03
N ILE A 77 -2.67 1.67 -1.31
CA ILE A 77 -2.78 1.09 -2.66
C ILE A 77 -4.26 1.01 -3.07
N GLN A 78 -5.03 2.02 -2.70
CA GLN A 78 -6.46 2.14 -3.03
C GLN A 78 -6.64 3.07 -4.21
N ASN A 79 -7.74 2.96 -4.96
CA ASN A 79 -8.12 3.95 -5.96
C ASN A 79 -8.63 5.24 -5.30
N GLY A 80 -8.48 6.37 -5.99
CA GLY A 80 -9.03 7.66 -5.59
C GLY A 80 -8.01 8.80 -5.65
N LEU A 81 -8.50 10.01 -5.35
CA LEU A 81 -7.69 11.21 -5.12
C LEU A 81 -7.81 11.63 -3.66
N ASN A 82 -6.74 12.22 -3.12
CA ASN A 82 -6.70 12.82 -1.78
C ASN A 82 -7.07 11.85 -0.64
N ILE A 83 -6.98 10.53 -0.90
CA ILE A 83 -7.28 9.47 0.05
C ILE A 83 -6.28 9.44 1.22
N GLU A 84 -5.15 10.12 1.06
CA GLU A 84 -4.08 10.27 2.04
C GLU A 84 -4.40 11.34 3.09
N LEU A 85 -5.27 12.32 2.78
CA LEU A 85 -5.53 13.45 3.66
C LEU A 85 -6.08 13.07 5.05
N PRO A 86 -7.05 12.14 5.18
CA PRO A 86 -7.53 11.69 6.49
C PRO A 86 -6.41 11.03 7.31
N LEU A 87 -5.54 10.25 6.66
CA LEU A 87 -4.41 9.57 7.29
C LEU A 87 -3.36 10.59 7.76
N VAL A 88 -3.08 11.63 6.98
CA VAL A 88 -2.19 12.74 7.41
C VAL A 88 -2.77 13.47 8.62
N ALA A 89 -4.09 13.64 8.69
CA ALA A 89 -4.75 14.29 9.82
C ALA A 89 -4.65 13.47 11.12
N GLN A 90 -4.77 12.14 11.02
CA GLN A 90 -4.74 11.23 12.17
C GLN A 90 -3.34 10.77 12.57
N PHE A 91 -2.46 10.50 11.61
CA PHE A 91 -1.14 9.92 11.81
C PHE A 91 -0.04 10.93 11.48
N ARG A 92 -0.08 12.10 12.13
CA ARG A 92 0.79 13.25 11.84
C ARG A 92 2.29 12.96 11.94
N GLN A 93 2.69 11.99 12.76
CA GLN A 93 4.09 11.63 12.98
C GLN A 93 4.58 10.52 12.04
N ASN A 94 3.71 9.94 11.22
CA ASN A 94 4.00 8.75 10.44
C ASN A 94 4.22 9.10 8.96
N VAL A 95 5.09 8.32 8.31
CA VAL A 95 5.25 8.43 6.86
C VAL A 95 4.02 7.83 6.19
N ILE A 96 3.43 8.60 5.27
CA ILE A 96 2.31 8.18 4.43
C ILE A 96 2.81 8.05 3.00
N LEU A 97 2.73 6.85 2.44
CA LEU A 97 3.07 6.55 1.06
C LEU A 97 1.79 6.37 0.25
N SER A 98 1.82 6.88 -0.97
CA SER A 98 0.75 6.72 -1.94
C SER A 98 1.20 5.79 -3.05
N GLY A 99 0.53 4.65 -3.15
CA GLY A 99 0.73 3.64 -4.18
C GLY A 99 -0.37 3.71 -5.24
N VAL A 100 0.03 3.96 -6.48
CA VAL A 100 -0.84 3.99 -7.65
C VAL A 100 -0.65 2.69 -8.41
N SER A 101 -1.52 1.71 -8.14
CA SER A 101 -1.49 0.39 -8.78
C SER A 101 -2.16 0.43 -10.16
N PHE A 102 -1.59 -0.24 -11.15
CA PHE A 102 -2.16 -0.53 -12.46
C PHE A 102 -2.15 -2.05 -12.58
N MET A 103 -3.17 -2.68 -12.02
CA MET A 103 -3.29 -4.13 -11.88
C MET A 103 -4.65 -4.58 -12.34
N GLY A 104 -4.68 -5.70 -13.06
CA GLY A 104 -5.87 -6.47 -13.38
C GLY A 104 -5.95 -7.67 -12.46
N SER A 105 -6.94 -7.67 -11.57
CA SER A 105 -7.18 -8.79 -10.66
C SER A 105 -8.64 -8.88 -10.31
N HIS A 106 -9.16 -10.09 -10.21
CA HIS A 106 -10.54 -10.32 -9.78
C HIS A 106 -10.64 -11.61 -8.95
N GLU A 107 -11.80 -11.78 -8.29
CA GLU A 107 -12.09 -12.91 -7.41
C GLU A 107 -13.28 -13.68 -7.99
N PRO A 108 -13.05 -14.67 -8.89
CA PRO A 108 -14.15 -15.44 -9.50
C PRO A 108 -14.90 -16.30 -8.48
N GLU A 109 -14.21 -16.77 -7.44
CA GLU A 109 -14.77 -17.55 -6.33
C GLU A 109 -14.18 -17.07 -5.00
N PRO A 110 -14.91 -17.18 -3.87
CA PRO A 110 -14.41 -16.72 -2.58
C PRO A 110 -13.02 -17.30 -2.24
N GLY A 111 -12.03 -16.42 -2.08
CA GLY A 111 -10.64 -16.77 -1.76
C GLY A 111 -9.79 -17.21 -2.95
N VAL A 112 -10.31 -17.19 -4.17
CA VAL A 112 -9.55 -17.48 -5.41
C VAL A 112 -9.30 -16.16 -6.13
N ILE A 113 -8.04 -15.76 -6.26
CA ILE A 113 -7.67 -14.53 -6.96
C ILE A 113 -7.03 -14.87 -8.30
N GLU A 114 -7.62 -14.35 -9.37
CA GLU A 114 -7.03 -14.38 -10.70
C GLU A 114 -6.34 -13.05 -10.99
N HIS A 115 -5.06 -13.12 -11.39
CA HIS A 115 -4.24 -12.00 -11.81
C HIS A 115 -4.12 -12.04 -13.33
N ASP A 116 -4.90 -11.21 -14.01
CA ASP A 116 -5.14 -11.29 -15.46
C ASP A 116 -4.44 -10.18 -16.28
N PHE A 117 -3.79 -9.23 -15.60
CA PHE A 117 -3.01 -8.16 -16.23
C PHE A 117 -1.70 -7.92 -15.47
N GLU A 118 -0.85 -7.01 -15.95
CA GLU A 118 0.42 -6.71 -15.30
C GLU A 118 0.23 -6.17 -13.87
N ASP A 119 1.17 -6.47 -12.96
CA ASP A 119 1.28 -5.74 -11.70
C ASP A 119 2.28 -4.60 -11.88
N LYS A 120 1.76 -3.39 -12.09
CA LYS A 120 2.56 -2.17 -12.05
C LYS A 120 2.14 -1.31 -10.86
N LEU A 121 3.10 -0.90 -10.05
CA LEU A 121 2.87 -0.08 -8.87
C LEU A 121 3.80 1.14 -8.85
N VAL A 122 3.23 2.35 -8.89
CA VAL A 122 4.01 3.59 -8.74
C VAL A 122 3.86 4.09 -7.31
N VAL A 123 4.96 4.24 -6.56
CA VAL A 123 4.94 4.60 -5.14
C VAL A 123 5.71 5.89 -4.90
N GLY A 124 5.08 6.84 -4.22
CA GLY A 124 5.73 8.06 -3.76
C GLY A 124 5.28 8.45 -2.36
N ALA A 125 6.06 9.30 -1.71
CA ALA A 125 5.68 9.88 -0.42
C ALA A 125 4.58 10.93 -0.62
N PHE A 126 3.51 10.86 0.18
CA PHE A 126 2.56 11.95 0.29
C PHE A 126 3.06 12.96 1.33
N ARG A 127 2.87 14.25 1.08
CA ARG A 127 3.38 15.30 1.97
C ARG A 127 2.66 15.24 3.32
N ASN A 128 3.40 14.84 4.36
CA ASN A 128 2.97 14.94 5.75
C ASN A 128 3.86 15.94 6.51
N PRO A 129 3.33 17.10 6.98
CA PRO A 129 4.11 18.12 7.68
C PRO A 129 4.84 17.64 8.93
N GLY A 130 4.40 16.57 9.59
CA GLY A 130 5.07 16.03 10.76
C GLY A 130 6.22 15.05 10.45
N THR A 131 6.57 14.86 9.17
CA THR A 131 7.70 14.03 8.73
C THR A 131 8.62 14.80 7.79
N SER A 132 9.92 14.51 7.80
CA SER A 132 10.86 15.13 6.87
C SER A 132 10.73 14.51 5.47
N ALA A 133 10.86 15.33 4.42
CA ALA A 133 10.82 14.84 3.04
C ALA A 133 11.91 13.79 2.77
N ALA A 134 13.08 13.92 3.39
CA ALA A 134 14.16 12.96 3.29
C ALA A 134 13.77 11.58 3.84
N LEU A 135 13.17 11.54 5.04
CA LEU A 135 12.68 10.29 5.63
C LEU A 135 11.58 9.67 4.77
N SER A 136 10.58 10.45 4.36
CA SER A 136 9.46 9.93 3.59
C SER A 136 9.90 9.40 2.22
N ASN A 137 10.83 10.08 1.55
CA ASN A 137 11.40 9.60 0.29
C ASN A 137 12.27 8.35 0.47
N ALA A 138 13.02 8.24 1.57
CA ALA A 138 13.77 7.03 1.88
C ALA A 138 12.82 5.84 2.08
N ARG A 139 11.78 5.98 2.90
CA ARG A 139 10.76 4.94 3.11
C ARG A 139 10.03 4.53 1.83
N ALA A 140 9.75 5.49 0.93
CA ALA A 140 9.16 5.20 -0.36
C ALA A 140 10.08 4.31 -1.21
N ARG A 141 11.38 4.62 -1.28
CA ARG A 141 12.36 3.82 -2.02
C ARG A 141 12.58 2.45 -1.39
N ASP A 142 12.62 2.38 -0.06
CA ASP A 142 12.71 1.11 0.68
C ASP A 142 11.52 0.21 0.32
N PHE A 143 10.29 0.74 0.38
CA PHE A 143 9.08 0.00 0.02
C PHE A 143 9.11 -0.48 -1.43
N VAL A 144 9.54 0.37 -2.37
CA VAL A 144 9.73 -0.03 -3.78
C VAL A 144 10.71 -1.18 -3.92
N GLY A 145 11.83 -1.14 -3.18
CA GLY A 145 12.81 -2.22 -3.15
C GLY A 145 12.22 -3.54 -2.65
N HIS A 146 11.49 -3.51 -1.54
CA HIS A 146 10.84 -4.71 -0.99
C HIS A 146 9.76 -5.27 -1.90
N TYR A 147 8.91 -4.42 -2.46
CA TYR A 147 7.85 -4.86 -3.37
C TYR A 147 8.44 -5.45 -4.67
N SER A 148 9.48 -4.81 -5.22
CA SER A 148 10.18 -5.29 -6.41
C SER A 148 10.87 -6.64 -6.20
N ALA A 149 11.26 -6.97 -4.97
CA ALA A 149 11.87 -8.26 -4.64
C ALA A 149 10.94 -9.46 -4.87
N GLY A 150 9.62 -9.23 -4.98
CA GLY A 150 8.65 -10.26 -5.40
C GLY A 150 8.88 -10.78 -6.83
N GLY A 151 9.65 -10.07 -7.66
CA GLY A 151 10.17 -10.55 -8.95
C GLY A 151 9.16 -10.66 -10.10
N LYS A 152 7.85 -10.48 -9.84
CA LYS A 152 6.77 -10.54 -10.83
C LYS A 152 5.97 -9.24 -10.95
N THR A 153 6.58 -8.12 -10.58
CA THR A 153 5.97 -6.79 -10.54
C THR A 153 6.90 -5.73 -11.13
N VAL A 154 6.32 -4.67 -11.67
CA VAL A 154 7.01 -3.41 -12.01
C VAL A 154 6.67 -2.38 -10.94
N CYS A 155 7.53 -2.23 -9.92
CA CYS A 155 7.33 -1.22 -8.88
C CYS A 155 8.32 -0.07 -9.06
N GLU A 156 7.81 1.16 -9.17
CA GLU A 156 8.59 2.34 -9.51
C GLU A 156 8.44 3.42 -8.43
N TYR A 157 9.55 4.06 -8.07
CA TYR A 157 9.51 5.25 -7.21
C TYR A 157 9.11 6.48 -8.03
N THR A 158 8.24 7.32 -7.48
CA THR A 158 7.96 8.67 -7.97
C THR A 158 8.27 9.73 -6.93
N ALA A 159 8.81 10.85 -7.38
CA ALA A 159 8.98 12.05 -6.56
C ALA A 159 7.68 12.85 -6.43
N ASP A 160 6.68 12.57 -7.27
CA ASP A 160 5.39 13.27 -7.28
C ASP A 160 4.22 12.27 -7.35
N ALA A 161 3.81 11.84 -6.15
CA ALA A 161 2.68 10.93 -6.01
C ALA A 161 1.35 11.56 -6.44
N ASN A 162 1.19 12.88 -6.25
CA ASN A 162 -0.02 13.60 -6.66
C ASN A 162 -0.17 13.58 -8.17
N ARG A 163 0.90 13.89 -8.90
CA ARG A 163 0.89 13.78 -10.36
C ARG A 163 0.49 12.39 -10.83
N SER A 164 1.09 11.34 -10.24
CA SER A 164 0.81 9.95 -10.60
C SER A 164 -0.66 9.55 -10.36
N ARG A 165 -1.25 10.04 -9.25
CA ARG A 165 -2.68 9.88 -8.95
C ARG A 165 -3.57 10.58 -9.99
N TRP A 166 -3.24 11.81 -10.36
CA TRP A 166 -3.99 12.57 -11.37
C TRP A 166 -3.90 11.93 -12.75
N GLU A 167 -2.73 11.45 -13.15
CA GLU A 167 -2.54 10.72 -14.42
C GLU A 167 -3.44 9.48 -14.48
N LYS A 168 -3.47 8.67 -13.40
CA LYS A 168 -4.40 7.52 -13.32
C LYS A 168 -5.85 7.96 -13.28
N LEU A 169 -6.18 9.09 -12.65
CA LEU A 169 -7.56 9.54 -12.56
C LEU A 169 -8.13 9.87 -13.94
N VAL A 170 -7.35 10.43 -14.87
CA VAL A 170 -7.83 10.72 -16.23
C VAL A 170 -8.41 9.46 -16.89
N TYR A 171 -7.76 8.31 -16.69
CA TYR A 171 -8.27 7.01 -17.13
C TYR A 171 -9.48 6.56 -16.30
N ASN A 172 -9.36 6.53 -14.96
CA ASN A 172 -10.41 6.00 -14.10
C ASN A 172 -11.72 6.80 -14.15
N ALA A 173 -11.65 8.14 -14.28
CA ALA A 173 -12.81 9.03 -14.31
C ALA A 173 -13.57 8.94 -15.64
N THR A 174 -12.96 8.40 -16.68
CA THR A 174 -13.57 8.21 -17.99
C THR A 174 -14.02 6.77 -18.19
N MET A 175 -13.10 5.82 -18.09
CA MET A 175 -13.37 4.41 -18.42
C MET A 175 -14.25 3.72 -17.38
N ASN A 176 -14.02 3.93 -16.08
CA ASN A 176 -14.79 3.19 -15.06
C ASN A 176 -16.29 3.52 -15.12
N PRO A 177 -16.73 4.80 -15.23
CA PRO A 177 -18.15 5.10 -15.37
C PRO A 177 -18.74 4.59 -16.68
N ILE A 178 -18.02 4.73 -17.81
CA ILE A 178 -18.50 4.27 -19.12
C ILE A 178 -18.76 2.76 -19.08
N CYS A 179 -17.79 1.96 -18.63
CA CYS A 179 -17.91 0.50 -18.58
C CYS A 179 -18.90 0.00 -17.52
N ALA A 180 -19.24 0.82 -16.52
CA ALA A 180 -20.22 0.45 -15.50
C ALA A 180 -21.66 0.76 -15.93
N ILE A 181 -21.86 1.81 -16.73
CA ILE A 181 -23.19 2.30 -17.13
C ILE A 181 -23.65 1.70 -18.46
N LEU A 182 -22.73 1.55 -19.43
CA LEU A 182 -23.02 1.03 -20.77
C LEU A 182 -22.73 -0.47 -20.85
#